data_AF-A0A1E3U984-F1
#
_entry.id   AF-A0A1E3U984-F1
#
_cell.length_a   1.000
_cell.length_b   1.000
_cell.length_c   1.000
_cell.angle_alpha   90.00
_cell.angle_beta   90.00
_cell.angle_gamma   90.00
#
_symmetry.space_group_name_H-M   'P 1'
#
loop_
_entity.id
_entity.type
_entity.pdbx_description
1 polymer ?
#
loop_
_entity_poly.entity_id
_entity_poly.type
_entity_poly.pdbx_seq_one_letter_code
_entity_poly.pdbx_strand_id
1 'polypeptide(L)'
;MKHNTKKWQASLLCITLCGILTACGSGKESQAEDMKNSETIQINETDMGAQQENGTEKETGGMEENRLIGEQTFEVTLEPLGKVTFASYRPDTQQNPLGDALFEIQEAGGKTTALEGIFENNIRANEKFNEVEAVSFPDYNGDGFSDIIIICNYSPSSGPDVGTGYSEARIYRGNEDGLFTLERELSEVTNSALAEKTVQSVLGFLGAGKQGEAQASDWKQAYMEHLQKQDPEEWQGYQLIYLNDDEIPELVEIGTSEATGCVIVTYADGMLEETRLGRLNFTYIERGGLLCNSDGNMDRYYDLVYHMENGRLTQIAAGYYGAEDNSRVEFDADGNPVYQYQWNDVQMSQEEYEQKLNAVYDTSKARQGYEWDGWLSREEAAEAVESME
;
A
#
# COMPACT_ATOMS: atom_id res chain seq x y z
N MET A 1 0.91 60.02 -5.08
CA MET A 1 -0.46 60.46 -4.73
C MET A 1 -1.33 59.23 -4.54
N LYS A 2 -2.01 59.17 -3.39
CA LYS A 2 -3.05 58.21 -2.96
C LYS A 2 -2.61 56.80 -2.55
N HIS A 3 -2.27 56.74 -1.26
CA HIS A 3 -2.52 55.65 -0.32
C HIS A 3 -3.92 55.02 -0.47
N ASN A 4 -4.06 53.74 -0.13
CA ASN A 4 -5.05 53.34 0.86
C ASN A 4 -4.73 51.99 1.51
N THR A 5 -4.33 52.08 2.77
CA THR A 5 -4.28 51.02 3.79
C THR A 5 -5.69 50.63 4.22
N LYS A 6 -5.98 49.34 4.39
CA LYS A 6 -7.07 48.87 5.26
C LYS A 6 -6.48 48.03 6.39
N LYS A 7 -6.49 48.63 7.58
CA LYS A 7 -6.37 47.96 8.87
C LYS A 7 -7.75 47.41 9.24
N TRP A 8 -7.81 46.23 9.84
CA TRP A 8 -8.93 45.81 10.66
C TRP A 8 -8.38 45.36 12.01
N GLN A 9 -8.90 45.98 13.08
CA GLN A 9 -8.60 45.65 14.47
C GLN A 9 -9.81 45.00 15.11
N ALA A 10 -9.51 44.02 15.97
CA ALA A 10 -10.15 43.66 17.23
C ALA A 10 -11.58 43.07 17.21
N SER A 11 -11.74 41.88 17.81
CA SER A 11 -12.17 41.80 19.21
C SER A 11 -12.00 40.40 19.80
N LEU A 12 -11.35 40.39 20.96
CA LEU A 12 -11.35 39.35 22.00
C LEU A 12 -12.77 39.17 22.54
N LEU A 13 -13.21 37.94 22.81
CA LEU A 13 -14.20 37.67 23.86
C LEU A 13 -13.84 36.36 24.59
N CYS A 14 -13.24 36.51 25.78
CA CYS A 14 -13.18 35.47 26.80
C CYS A 14 -14.45 35.54 27.65
N ILE A 15 -15.16 34.43 27.83
CA ILE A 15 -16.04 34.22 28.99
C ILE A 15 -15.79 32.80 29.51
N THR A 16 -15.10 32.74 30.64
CA THR A 16 -15.10 31.63 31.61
C THR A 16 -16.19 31.88 32.65
N LEU A 17 -16.92 30.84 33.10
CA LEU A 17 -17.03 30.42 34.52
C LEU A 17 -18.16 29.37 34.77
N CYS A 18 -17.79 28.35 35.57
CA CYS A 18 -18.54 27.63 36.63
C CYS A 18 -19.92 27.00 36.32
N GLY A 19 -20.32 25.83 36.84
CA GLY A 19 -19.84 25.01 37.96
C GLY A 19 -21.05 24.49 38.77
N ILE A 20 -21.17 23.15 38.84
CA ILE A 20 -21.73 22.28 39.92
C ILE A 20 -23.21 22.45 40.40
N LEU A 21 -24.02 21.37 40.35
CA LEU A 21 -24.61 20.64 41.51
C LEU A 21 -25.87 19.78 41.22
N THR A 22 -25.69 18.44 41.36
CA THR A 22 -26.46 17.41 42.13
C THR A 22 -27.95 17.03 41.93
N ALA A 23 -28.12 15.69 42.02
CA ALA A 23 -29.17 14.84 42.69
C ALA A 23 -30.48 14.57 41.91
N CYS A 24 -31.14 13.39 41.92
CA CYS A 24 -31.25 12.18 42.79
C CYS A 24 -31.36 10.92 41.87
N GLY A 25 -31.21 9.64 42.26
CA GLY A 25 -31.29 8.94 43.53
C GLY A 25 -32.39 7.85 43.51
N SER A 26 -32.01 6.56 43.54
CA SER A 26 -32.71 5.40 44.17
C SER A 26 -31.91 4.12 43.81
N GLY A 27 -31.50 3.21 44.68
CA GLY A 27 -31.79 2.96 46.09
C GLY A 27 -32.23 1.50 46.25
N LYS A 28 -31.36 0.62 46.78
CA LYS A 28 -31.71 -0.50 47.67
C LYS A 28 -30.46 -1.21 48.24
N GLU A 29 -30.38 -1.19 49.56
CA GLU A 29 -29.44 -1.90 50.43
C GLU A 29 -29.86 -3.37 50.67
N SER A 30 -28.91 -4.21 51.09
CA SER A 30 -29.09 -5.06 52.28
C SER A 30 -27.75 -5.51 52.90
N GLN A 31 -27.57 -5.12 54.17
CA GLN A 31 -26.79 -5.64 55.32
C GLN A 31 -26.29 -7.11 55.23
N ALA A 32 -25.05 -7.50 55.59
CA ALA A 32 -24.21 -7.39 56.81
C ALA A 32 -24.37 -8.57 57.80
N GLU A 33 -23.23 -9.21 58.16
CA GLU A 33 -22.82 -9.93 59.41
C GLU A 33 -21.68 -10.92 59.03
N ASP A 34 -20.39 -10.74 59.34
CA ASP A 34 -19.60 -10.59 60.58
C ASP A 34 -19.14 -11.93 61.23
N MET A 35 -17.80 -12.15 61.26
CA MET A 35 -16.98 -12.38 62.47
C MET A 35 -15.91 -13.52 62.43
N LYS A 36 -14.63 -13.06 62.51
CA LYS A 36 -13.40 -13.55 63.20
C LYS A 36 -12.89 -15.01 63.11
N ASN A 37 -11.60 -15.15 62.74
CA ASN A 37 -10.44 -15.38 63.65
C ASN A 37 -9.12 -15.30 62.83
N SER A 38 -8.24 -14.31 63.01
CA SER A 38 -7.05 -14.27 63.89
C SER A 38 -6.03 -15.40 63.68
N GLU A 39 -4.86 -15.08 63.11
CA GLU A 39 -3.54 -15.19 63.77
C GLU A 39 -2.48 -14.38 63.00
N THR A 40 -1.52 -13.84 63.74
CA THR A 40 -0.63 -12.70 63.43
C THR A 40 0.84 -13.18 63.32
N ILE A 41 1.76 -12.26 62.92
CA ILE A 41 3.22 -12.16 63.26
C ILE A 41 4.15 -12.59 62.08
N GLN A 42 5.17 -11.86 61.60
CA GLN A 42 5.85 -10.63 62.00
C GLN A 42 6.59 -9.95 60.83
N ILE A 43 6.71 -8.63 60.97
CA ILE A 43 7.57 -7.65 60.31
C ILE A 43 9.07 -7.88 60.62
N ASN A 44 9.95 -7.52 59.69
CA ASN A 44 11.29 -7.00 59.98
C ASN A 44 11.64 -5.89 58.98
N GLU A 45 11.63 -4.64 59.45
CA GLU A 45 12.28 -3.49 58.84
C GLU A 45 13.53 -3.14 59.65
N THR A 46 14.65 -2.88 58.96
CA THR A 46 15.79 -2.05 59.38
C THR A 46 16.71 -1.93 58.15
N ASP A 47 17.33 -0.82 57.75
CA ASP A 47 17.27 0.62 57.99
C ASP A 47 18.11 1.25 56.85
N MET A 48 17.94 2.55 56.66
CA MET A 48 18.40 3.41 55.56
C MET A 48 19.91 3.42 55.28
N GLY A 49 20.26 3.68 54.01
CA GLY A 49 21.53 4.26 53.60
C GLY A 49 21.38 5.01 52.29
N ALA A 50 21.37 6.35 52.33
CA ALA A 50 21.45 7.21 51.16
C ALA A 50 22.91 7.40 50.73
N GLN A 51 23.23 7.16 49.45
CA GLN A 51 23.85 8.16 48.55
C GLN A 51 24.31 7.58 47.20
N GLN A 52 24.09 8.43 46.19
CA GLN A 52 24.83 8.65 44.95
C GLN A 52 24.50 7.89 43.66
N GLU A 53 24.08 8.72 42.71
CA GLU A 53 24.05 8.57 41.25
C GLU A 53 25.17 7.67 40.70
N ASN A 54 24.76 6.75 39.84
CA ASN A 54 25.53 6.47 38.64
C ASN A 54 24.55 6.12 37.52
N GLY A 55 24.59 6.90 36.45
CA GLY A 55 23.78 6.70 35.26
C GLY A 55 23.99 5.28 34.75
N THR A 56 22.90 4.53 34.65
CA THR A 56 22.89 3.29 33.88
C THR A 56 22.03 3.59 32.67
N GLU A 57 22.70 3.85 31.54
CA GLU A 57 22.11 3.64 30.23
C GLU A 57 21.52 2.23 30.27
N LYS A 58 20.19 2.15 30.27
CA LYS A 58 19.50 0.89 30.08
C LYS A 58 19.79 0.49 28.64
N GLU A 59 20.57 -0.57 28.46
CA GLU A 59 20.62 -1.33 27.22
C GLU A 59 19.20 -1.80 26.88
N THR A 60 18.45 -0.97 26.14
CA THR A 60 17.14 -1.30 25.57
C THR A 60 17.26 -1.98 24.21
N GLY A 61 18.43 -1.92 23.56
CA GLY A 61 18.62 -2.36 22.17
C GLY A 61 18.52 -3.87 21.92
N GLY A 62 18.62 -4.73 22.94
CA GLY A 62 18.64 -6.20 22.75
C GLY A 62 17.30 -6.92 22.89
N MET A 63 16.28 -6.28 23.50
CA MET A 63 14.97 -6.91 23.72
C MET A 63 13.98 -6.66 22.59
N GLU A 64 14.09 -5.54 21.88
CA GLU A 64 13.17 -5.19 20.78
C GLU A 64 13.52 -5.90 19.48
N GLU A 65 14.80 -6.10 19.17
CA GLU A 65 15.23 -6.90 18.01
C GLU A 65 14.64 -8.32 18.05
N ASN A 66 14.52 -8.94 19.24
CA ASN A 66 13.94 -10.28 19.38
C ASN A 66 12.41 -10.33 19.25
N ARG A 67 11.72 -9.17 19.30
CA ARG A 67 10.27 -9.07 19.13
C ARG A 67 9.88 -8.60 17.73
N LEU A 68 10.82 -8.12 16.93
CA LEU A 68 10.56 -7.64 15.58
C LEU A 68 9.94 -8.75 14.71
N ILE A 69 8.86 -8.42 14.02
CA ILE A 69 8.20 -9.26 13.03
C ILE A 69 8.79 -8.85 11.67
N GLY A 70 9.93 -9.45 11.33
CA GLY A 70 10.75 -9.04 10.18
C GLY A 70 10.00 -9.13 8.85
N GLU A 71 9.14 -10.14 8.71
CA GLU A 71 8.27 -10.36 7.55
C GLU A 71 7.17 -9.29 7.39
N GLN A 72 6.89 -8.49 8.42
CA GLN A 72 5.91 -7.40 8.43
C GLN A 72 6.56 -6.07 8.83
N THR A 73 7.84 -5.92 8.51
CA THR A 73 8.64 -4.71 8.71
C THR A 73 9.18 -4.26 7.37
N PHE A 74 8.96 -2.99 7.02
CA PHE A 74 9.15 -2.49 5.66
C PHE A 74 9.98 -1.21 5.65
N GLU A 75 10.92 -1.10 4.70
CA GLU A 75 11.38 0.21 4.24
C GLU A 75 10.36 0.75 3.24
N VAL A 76 9.77 1.90 3.54
CA VAL A 76 8.64 2.47 2.80
C VAL A 76 8.79 3.99 2.71
N THR A 77 8.26 4.58 1.65
CA THR A 77 8.06 6.04 1.56
C THR A 77 6.64 6.36 2.00
N LEU A 78 6.48 7.14 3.07
CA LEU A 78 5.18 7.64 3.53
C LEU A 78 5.11 9.13 3.28
N GLU A 79 4.11 9.62 2.56
CA GLU A 79 3.90 11.06 2.37
C GLU A 79 3.24 11.65 3.62
N PRO A 80 3.74 12.78 4.16
CA PRO A 80 4.86 13.62 3.69
C PRO A 80 6.22 13.31 4.34
N LEU A 81 6.33 12.25 5.14
CA LEU A 81 7.54 11.89 5.90
C LEU A 81 8.74 11.48 5.01
N GLY A 82 8.49 11.04 3.79
CA GLY A 82 9.49 10.44 2.91
C GLY A 82 9.89 9.04 3.35
N LYS A 83 11.16 8.66 3.13
CA LYS A 83 11.66 7.31 3.42
C LYS A 83 11.76 7.05 4.93
N VAL A 84 11.06 6.03 5.40
CA VAL A 84 11.01 5.56 6.79
C VAL A 84 11.10 4.04 6.88
N THR A 85 11.29 3.51 8.08
CA THR A 85 11.04 2.10 8.39
C THR A 85 9.75 1.97 9.18
N PHE A 86 8.79 1.21 8.67
CA PHE A 86 7.64 0.76 9.46
C PHE A 86 8.00 -0.56 10.12
N ALA A 87 8.00 -0.59 11.46
CA ALA A 87 8.42 -1.75 12.24
C ALA A 87 7.24 -2.34 13.03
N SER A 88 7.03 -3.65 12.87
CA SER A 88 6.03 -4.43 13.60
C SER A 88 6.70 -5.24 14.70
N TYR A 89 6.16 -5.21 15.92
CA TYR A 89 6.70 -5.94 17.06
C TYR A 89 5.64 -6.82 17.72
N ARG A 90 6.02 -8.06 18.03
CA ARG A 90 5.25 -8.95 18.91
C ARG A 90 5.10 -8.31 20.30
N PRO A 91 3.99 -8.56 21.03
CA PRO A 91 3.83 -8.05 22.38
C PRO A 91 4.95 -8.54 23.30
N ASP A 92 5.44 -7.67 24.18
CA ASP A 92 6.31 -8.05 25.28
C ASP A 92 5.50 -8.74 26.38
N THR A 93 5.22 -10.02 26.16
CA THR A 93 4.45 -10.85 27.11
C THR A 93 5.20 -11.16 28.40
N GLN A 94 6.52 -10.90 28.46
CA GLN A 94 7.27 -10.99 29.72
C GLN A 94 7.02 -9.77 30.60
N GLN A 95 6.97 -8.58 30.00
CA GLN A 95 6.64 -7.34 30.70
C GLN A 95 5.14 -7.25 31.02
N ASN A 96 4.29 -7.56 30.05
CA ASN A 96 2.85 -7.56 30.20
C ASN A 96 2.23 -8.77 29.47
N PRO A 97 1.79 -9.81 30.18
CA PRO A 97 1.18 -11.00 29.58
C PRO A 97 -0.04 -10.74 28.70
N LEU A 98 -0.67 -9.56 28.86
CA LEU A 98 -1.84 -9.10 28.11
C LEU A 98 -1.47 -8.02 27.08
N GLY A 99 -0.18 -7.84 26.79
CA GLY A 99 0.28 -6.86 25.81
C GLY A 99 -0.23 -7.19 24.42
N ASP A 100 -0.45 -6.14 23.63
CA ASP A 100 -0.80 -6.22 22.22
C ASP A 100 0.43 -5.91 21.33
N ALA A 101 0.33 -6.19 20.03
CA ALA A 101 1.36 -5.84 19.07
C ALA A 101 1.63 -4.33 19.06
N LEU A 102 2.89 -3.95 18.83
CA LEU A 102 3.35 -2.57 18.75
C LEU A 102 3.82 -2.29 17.33
N PHE A 103 3.46 -1.12 16.82
CA PHE A 103 3.83 -0.66 15.48
C PHE A 103 4.49 0.70 15.59
N GLU A 104 5.60 0.87 14.90
CA GLU A 104 6.39 2.09 14.96
C GLU A 104 6.80 2.57 13.58
N ILE A 105 6.90 3.89 13.43
CA ILE A 105 7.49 4.56 12.29
C ILE A 105 8.83 5.14 12.74
N GLN A 106 9.90 4.69 12.08
CA GLN A 106 11.28 5.07 12.37
C GLN A 106 11.83 5.91 11.21
N GLU A 107 12.03 7.20 11.47
CA GLU A 107 12.58 8.16 10.51
C GLU A 107 14.12 8.09 10.49
N ALA A 108 14.75 8.43 9.36
CA ALA A 108 16.22 8.42 9.22
C ALA A 108 16.97 9.31 10.23
N GLY A 109 16.30 10.31 10.82
CA GLY A 109 16.82 11.15 11.91
C GLY A 109 16.83 10.49 13.29
N GLY A 110 16.42 9.23 13.40
CA GLY A 110 16.29 8.48 14.66
C GLY A 110 15.02 8.80 15.45
N LYS A 111 14.12 9.64 14.91
CA LYS A 111 12.80 9.87 15.49
C LYS A 111 11.95 8.62 15.29
N THR A 112 11.39 8.11 16.38
CA THR A 112 10.51 6.94 16.39
C THR A 112 9.14 7.36 16.93
N THR A 113 8.08 7.03 16.20
CA THR A 113 6.70 7.33 16.58
C THR A 113 5.91 6.02 16.64
N ALA A 114 5.41 5.67 17.82
CA ALA A 114 4.53 4.52 17.99
C ALA A 114 3.10 4.85 17.55
N LEU A 115 2.48 3.93 16.81
CA LEU A 115 1.07 4.03 16.47
C LEU A 115 0.19 3.70 17.69
N GLU A 116 -0.94 4.39 17.79
CA GLU A 116 -1.90 4.17 18.86
C GLU A 116 -2.48 2.74 18.79
N GLY A 117 -2.55 2.05 19.93
CA GLY A 117 -3.17 0.73 20.06
C GLY A 117 -4.70 0.79 20.11
N ILE A 118 -5.37 -0.30 19.74
CA ILE A 118 -6.84 -0.42 19.78
C ILE A 118 -7.38 -0.32 21.21
N PHE A 119 -6.63 -0.76 22.21
CA PHE A 119 -7.04 -0.64 23.61
C PHE A 119 -6.09 0.27 24.39
N GLU A 120 -6.62 0.86 25.46
CA GLU A 120 -5.86 1.72 26.34
C GLU A 120 -4.61 0.99 26.87
N ASN A 121 -3.48 1.70 26.89
CA ASN A 121 -2.16 1.16 27.27
C ASN A 121 -1.68 -0.02 26.41
N ASN A 122 -2.29 -0.25 25.24
CA ASN A 122 -1.98 -1.37 24.34
C ASN A 122 -2.15 -2.74 25.03
N ILE A 123 -3.23 -2.91 25.80
CA ILE A 123 -3.53 -4.11 26.59
C ILE A 123 -4.79 -4.80 26.06
N ARG A 124 -4.68 -6.11 25.78
CA ARG A 124 -5.76 -6.95 25.26
C ARG A 124 -6.09 -8.07 26.25
N ALA A 125 -7.02 -7.82 27.15
CA ALA A 125 -7.25 -8.69 28.31
C ALA A 125 -7.83 -10.08 27.98
N ASN A 126 -8.59 -10.19 26.90
CA ASN A 126 -9.38 -11.39 26.60
C ASN A 126 -8.87 -12.17 25.38
N GLU A 127 -7.81 -11.70 24.73
CA GLU A 127 -7.30 -12.29 23.50
C GLU A 127 -5.79 -12.41 23.53
N LYS A 128 -5.29 -13.34 22.72
CA LYS A 128 -3.88 -13.55 22.51
C LYS A 128 -3.54 -13.18 21.08
N PHE A 129 -2.52 -12.34 20.92
CA PHE A 129 -1.93 -12.03 19.61
C PHE A 129 -1.26 -13.27 19.02
N ASN A 130 -1.57 -13.59 17.76
CA ASN A 130 -0.96 -14.69 17.02
C ASN A 130 0.10 -14.15 16.06
N GLU A 131 -0.29 -13.27 15.13
CA GLU A 131 0.57 -12.69 14.11
C GLU A 131 0.01 -11.41 13.49
N VAL A 132 0.86 -10.69 12.76
CA VAL A 132 0.45 -9.66 11.81
C VAL A 132 0.29 -10.36 10.46
N GLU A 133 -0.93 -10.40 9.93
CA GLU A 133 -1.24 -11.05 8.66
C GLU A 133 -0.87 -10.17 7.47
N ALA A 134 -1.07 -8.85 7.58
CA ALA A 134 -0.72 -7.90 6.54
C ALA A 134 -0.54 -6.48 7.07
N VAL A 135 0.27 -5.69 6.35
CA VAL A 135 0.39 -4.24 6.50
C VAL A 135 0.33 -3.63 5.10
N SER A 136 -0.37 -2.50 4.95
CA SER A 136 -0.46 -1.73 3.71
C SER A 136 -0.42 -0.24 4.00
N PHE A 137 0.03 0.54 3.01
CA PHE A 137 0.27 1.99 3.10
C PHE A 137 -0.47 2.78 2.00
N PRO A 138 -1.81 2.65 1.89
CA PRO A 138 -2.58 3.33 0.84
C PRO A 138 -2.75 4.82 1.16
N ASP A 139 -3.28 5.60 0.22
CA ASP A 139 -4.05 6.82 0.54
C ASP A 139 -5.54 6.45 0.37
N TYR A 140 -6.17 5.92 1.41
CA TYR A 140 -7.55 5.40 1.27
C TYR A 140 -8.56 6.55 1.22
N ASN A 141 -8.18 7.72 1.73
CA ASN A 141 -9.09 8.85 1.83
C ASN A 141 -8.94 9.85 0.66
N GLY A 142 -7.89 9.74 -0.15
CA GLY A 142 -7.59 10.59 -1.30
C GLY A 142 -7.09 11.98 -0.92
N ASP A 143 -6.50 12.16 0.27
CA ASP A 143 -6.04 13.46 0.76
C ASP A 143 -4.58 13.78 0.39
N GLY A 144 -3.89 12.85 -0.28
CA GLY A 144 -2.52 12.97 -0.72
C GLY A 144 -1.49 12.60 0.36
N PHE A 145 -1.92 12.12 1.52
CA PHE A 145 -1.05 11.61 2.58
C PHE A 145 -1.17 10.10 2.69
N SER A 146 -0.06 9.43 3.05
CA SER A 146 -0.10 7.99 3.26
C SER A 146 -0.88 7.66 4.53
N ASP A 147 -1.79 6.70 4.43
CA ASP A 147 -2.52 6.04 5.51
C ASP A 147 -1.90 4.67 5.82
N ILE A 148 -2.39 3.97 6.86
CA ILE A 148 -1.90 2.64 7.21
C ILE A 148 -3.08 1.70 7.51
N ILE A 149 -3.06 0.52 6.89
CA ILE A 149 -3.97 -0.58 7.20
C ILE A 149 -3.12 -1.73 7.75
N ILE A 150 -3.47 -2.21 8.94
CA ILE A 150 -2.82 -3.36 9.58
C ILE A 150 -3.86 -4.43 9.84
N ILE A 151 -3.57 -5.67 9.46
CA ILE A 151 -4.42 -6.82 9.74
C ILE A 151 -3.67 -7.73 10.70
N CYS A 152 -4.25 -7.97 11.87
CA CYS A 152 -3.69 -8.82 12.90
C CYS A 152 -4.59 -10.03 13.16
N ASN A 153 -4.00 -11.16 13.50
CA ASN A 153 -4.72 -12.35 13.92
C ASN A 153 -4.67 -12.50 15.44
N TYR A 154 -5.83 -12.77 16.03
CA TYR A 154 -6.00 -13.02 17.46
C TYR A 154 -6.75 -14.31 17.73
N SER A 155 -6.57 -14.85 18.93
CA SER A 155 -7.43 -15.92 19.46
C SER A 155 -8.01 -15.56 20.81
N PRO A 156 -9.27 -15.91 21.10
CA PRO A 156 -9.82 -15.78 22.44
C PRO A 156 -8.98 -16.55 23.48
N SER A 157 -8.68 -15.90 24.59
CA SER A 157 -7.89 -16.46 25.70
C SER A 157 -8.73 -17.30 26.66
N SER A 158 -10.07 -17.21 26.60
CA SER A 158 -11.00 -18.01 27.41
C SER A 158 -12.35 -18.19 26.69
N GLY A 159 -13.15 -19.17 27.12
CA GLY A 159 -14.47 -19.45 26.53
C GLY A 159 -14.52 -20.66 25.57
N PRO A 160 -15.65 -20.88 24.89
CA PRO A 160 -15.83 -22.01 23.96
C PRO A 160 -14.99 -21.89 22.69
N ASP A 161 -14.61 -20.67 22.31
CA ASP A 161 -13.88 -20.35 21.08
C ASP A 161 -12.35 -20.20 21.32
N VAL A 162 -11.83 -20.74 22.43
CA VAL A 162 -10.39 -20.66 22.72
C VAL A 162 -9.56 -21.28 21.61
N GLY A 163 -8.57 -20.51 21.15
CA GLY A 163 -7.65 -20.94 20.10
C GLY A 163 -8.24 -20.89 18.69
N THR A 164 -9.49 -20.45 18.50
CA THR A 164 -9.95 -20.09 17.16
C THR A 164 -9.31 -18.76 16.77
N GLY A 165 -8.75 -18.68 15.57
CA GLY A 165 -8.15 -17.46 15.04
C GLY A 165 -9.22 -16.57 14.41
N TYR A 166 -9.10 -15.27 14.59
CA TYR A 166 -9.86 -14.29 13.83
C TYR A 166 -8.97 -13.08 13.49
N SER A 167 -9.22 -12.51 12.32
CA SER A 167 -8.50 -11.33 11.84
C SER A 167 -9.18 -10.05 12.33
N GLU A 168 -8.39 -9.01 12.57
CA GLU A 168 -8.83 -7.65 12.89
C GLU A 168 -8.03 -6.64 12.07
N ALA A 169 -8.73 -5.77 11.36
CA ALA A 169 -8.18 -4.61 10.68
C ALA A 169 -8.06 -3.40 11.62
N ARG A 170 -6.95 -2.68 11.51
CA ARG A 170 -6.69 -1.39 12.15
C ARG A 170 -6.38 -0.39 11.07
N ILE A 171 -7.12 0.72 11.06
CA ILE A 171 -7.01 1.75 10.02
C ILE A 171 -6.50 3.02 10.67
N TYR A 172 -5.42 3.55 10.15
CA TYR A 172 -4.80 4.80 10.59
C TYR A 172 -4.85 5.81 9.46
N ARG A 173 -5.34 7.01 9.75
CA ARG A 173 -5.34 8.14 8.83
C ARG A 173 -4.06 8.97 8.99
N GLY A 174 -3.33 9.18 7.91
CA GLY A 174 -2.20 10.11 7.84
C GLY A 174 -2.64 11.57 7.82
N ASN A 175 -1.70 12.51 7.94
CA ASN A 175 -2.00 13.92 7.77
C ASN A 175 -0.78 14.71 7.28
N GLU A 176 -0.97 16.01 7.04
CA GLU A 176 0.06 16.94 6.54
C GLU A 176 1.31 17.08 7.44
N ASP A 177 1.20 16.72 8.73
CA ASP A 177 2.31 16.75 9.69
C ASP A 177 3.07 15.40 9.72
N GLY A 178 2.64 14.41 8.93
CA GLY A 178 3.16 13.05 8.98
C GLY A 178 2.81 12.30 10.26
N LEU A 179 1.67 12.64 10.87
CA LEU A 179 1.13 11.97 12.05
C LEU A 179 -0.03 11.05 11.65
N PHE A 180 -0.14 9.94 12.38
CA PHE A 180 -1.13 8.90 12.10
C PHE A 180 -2.14 8.80 13.24
N THR A 181 -3.42 8.94 12.91
CA THR A 181 -4.53 8.85 13.86
C THR A 181 -5.27 7.53 13.66
N LEU A 182 -5.47 6.76 14.74
CA LEU A 182 -6.26 5.54 14.68
C LEU A 182 -7.75 5.87 14.46
N GLU A 183 -8.31 5.42 13.34
CA GLU A 183 -9.73 5.54 13.03
C GLU A 183 -10.51 4.41 13.70
N ARG A 184 -10.77 4.58 15.00
CA ARG A 184 -11.39 3.57 15.87
C ARG A 184 -12.76 3.10 15.37
N GLU A 185 -13.65 4.04 15.09
CA GLU A 185 -15.00 3.74 14.60
C GLU A 185 -14.97 3.08 13.22
N LEU A 186 -14.13 3.58 12.31
CA LEU A 186 -13.96 3.00 10.99
C LEU A 186 -13.43 1.57 11.06
N SER A 187 -12.42 1.33 11.90
CA SER A 187 -11.89 -0.01 12.17
C SER A 187 -12.97 -0.94 12.71
N GLU A 188 -13.78 -0.49 13.68
CA GLU A 188 -14.88 -1.29 14.24
C GLU A 188 -15.94 -1.65 13.18
N VAL A 189 -16.36 -0.68 12.38
CA VAL A 189 -17.36 -0.87 11.32
C VAL A 189 -16.82 -1.80 10.24
N THR A 190 -15.59 -1.60 9.76
CA THR A 190 -14.92 -2.49 8.81
C THR A 190 -14.85 -3.92 9.33
N ASN A 191 -14.45 -4.10 10.60
CA ASN A 191 -14.33 -5.43 11.18
C ASN A 191 -15.67 -6.16 11.34
N SER A 192 -16.74 -5.40 11.54
CA SER A 192 -18.11 -5.91 11.64
C SER A 192 -18.70 -6.24 10.26
N ALA A 193 -18.36 -5.46 9.23
CA ALA A 193 -18.91 -5.61 7.89
C ALA A 193 -18.25 -6.73 7.08
N LEU A 194 -16.96 -6.95 7.28
CA LEU A 194 -16.17 -7.89 6.47
C LEU A 194 -16.06 -9.26 7.14
N ALA A 195 -16.49 -10.31 6.45
CA ALA A 195 -16.34 -11.69 6.91
C ALA A 195 -14.87 -12.14 6.85
N GLU A 196 -14.23 -11.94 5.70
CA GLU A 196 -12.79 -12.14 5.51
C GLU A 196 -12.09 -10.79 5.50
N LYS A 197 -10.95 -10.69 6.17
CA LYS A 197 -10.18 -9.44 6.29
C LYS A 197 -8.85 -9.62 5.61
N THR A 198 -8.79 -9.14 4.38
CA THR A 198 -7.58 -8.93 3.59
C THR A 198 -7.44 -7.45 3.28
N VAL A 199 -6.23 -6.99 2.92
CA VAL A 199 -6.01 -5.59 2.51
C VAL A 199 -7.00 -5.18 1.42
N GLN A 200 -7.19 -6.02 0.41
CA GLN A 200 -8.13 -5.80 -0.68
C GLN A 200 -9.59 -5.67 -0.20
N SER A 201 -10.05 -6.55 0.69
CA SER A 201 -11.42 -6.48 1.22
C SER A 201 -11.65 -5.22 2.06
N VAL A 202 -10.63 -4.79 2.81
CA VAL A 202 -10.68 -3.58 3.64
C VAL A 202 -10.73 -2.36 2.73
N LEU A 203 -9.84 -2.24 1.76
CA LEU A 203 -9.84 -1.16 0.78
C LEU A 203 -11.17 -1.07 0.02
N GLY A 204 -11.70 -2.21 -0.44
CA GLY A 204 -13.01 -2.25 -1.10
C GLY A 204 -14.15 -1.75 -0.20
N PHE A 205 -14.10 -2.06 1.10
CA PHE A 205 -15.07 -1.54 2.06
C PHE A 205 -14.92 -0.03 2.29
N LEU A 206 -13.68 0.46 2.40
CA LEU A 206 -13.38 1.88 2.61
C LEU A 206 -13.83 2.76 1.43
N GLY A 207 -13.73 2.25 0.20
CA GLY A 207 -14.30 2.88 -0.99
C GLY A 207 -15.83 2.81 -1.07
N ALA A 208 -16.45 1.72 -0.60
CA ALA A 208 -17.92 1.57 -0.61
C ALA A 208 -18.64 2.45 0.45
N GLY A 209 -17.94 2.82 1.54
CA GLY A 209 -18.48 3.64 2.63
C GLY A 209 -18.57 5.14 2.35
N LYS A 210 -18.01 5.61 1.23
CA LYS A 210 -17.98 7.03 0.82
C LYS A 210 -19.11 7.46 -0.12
N GLN A 211 -20.19 6.68 -0.24
CA GLN A 211 -21.33 7.09 -1.08
C GLN A 211 -22.21 8.13 -0.38
N GLY A 212 -21.76 9.38 -0.47
CA GLY A 212 -22.44 10.55 0.05
C GLY A 212 -22.12 11.85 -0.66
N GLU A 213 -21.63 11.85 -1.90
CA GLU A 213 -21.77 12.92 -2.91
C GLU A 213 -21.16 12.42 -4.23
N ALA A 214 -21.72 12.82 -5.37
CA ALA A 214 -21.32 12.35 -6.69
C ALA A 214 -19.87 12.78 -7.01
N GLN A 215 -18.94 11.86 -6.79
CA GLN A 215 -17.53 11.97 -7.13
C GLN A 215 -17.26 10.90 -8.20
N ALA A 216 -16.60 11.28 -9.30
CA ALA A 216 -16.13 10.32 -10.30
C ALA A 216 -15.38 9.19 -9.58
N SER A 217 -15.52 7.93 -10.04
CA SER A 217 -14.82 6.79 -9.42
C SER A 217 -13.34 7.11 -9.26
N ASP A 218 -12.73 6.73 -8.12
CA ASP A 218 -11.39 7.16 -7.70
C ASP A 218 -10.33 7.01 -8.80
N TRP A 219 -10.44 5.97 -9.65
CA TRP A 219 -9.56 5.74 -10.79
C TRP A 219 -9.72 6.74 -11.95
N LYS A 220 -10.95 7.20 -12.23
CA LYS A 220 -11.22 8.19 -13.28
C LYS A 220 -10.58 9.52 -12.90
N GLN A 221 -10.76 9.93 -11.64
CA GLN A 221 -10.12 11.13 -11.13
C GLN A 221 -8.60 11.00 -11.18
N ALA A 222 -8.04 9.86 -10.74
CA ALA A 222 -6.60 9.62 -10.78
C ALA A 222 -6.01 9.74 -12.20
N TYR A 223 -6.62 9.10 -13.21
CA TYR A 223 -6.19 9.22 -14.60
C TYR A 223 -6.35 10.63 -15.16
N MET A 224 -7.45 11.33 -14.83
CA MET A 224 -7.66 12.70 -15.27
C MET A 224 -6.59 13.65 -14.71
N GLU A 225 -6.25 13.50 -13.43
CA GLU A 225 -5.17 14.28 -12.81
C GLU A 225 -3.80 13.92 -13.36
N HIS A 226 -3.56 12.63 -13.63
CA HIS A 226 -2.33 12.14 -14.25
C HIS A 226 -2.13 12.77 -15.63
N LEU A 227 -3.13 12.65 -16.51
CA LEU A 227 -3.12 13.22 -17.87
C LEU A 227 -2.86 14.73 -17.83
N GLN A 228 -3.46 15.47 -16.89
CA GLN A 228 -3.27 16.92 -16.77
C GLN A 228 -1.85 17.33 -16.39
N LYS A 229 -1.12 16.48 -15.65
CA LYS A 229 0.26 16.73 -15.22
C LYS A 229 1.30 16.42 -16.30
N GLN A 230 0.93 15.62 -17.30
CA GLN A 230 1.86 15.19 -18.35
C GLN A 230 2.37 16.33 -19.22
N ASP A 231 3.64 16.26 -19.60
CA ASP A 231 4.25 17.16 -20.58
C ASP A 231 3.69 16.82 -21.97
N PRO A 232 2.95 17.73 -22.63
CA PRO A 232 2.42 17.48 -23.97
C PRO A 232 3.49 17.30 -25.04
N GLU A 233 4.75 17.66 -24.78
CA GLU A 233 5.86 17.46 -25.72
C GLU A 233 6.48 16.05 -25.62
N GLU A 234 6.26 15.31 -24.52
CA GLU A 234 6.83 13.97 -24.32
C GLU A 234 6.02 12.88 -25.05
N TRP A 235 4.70 13.05 -25.10
CA TRP A 235 3.76 12.03 -25.57
C TRP A 235 3.14 12.37 -26.92
N GLN A 236 3.17 11.39 -27.82
CA GLN A 236 2.53 11.47 -29.13
C GLN A 236 1.00 11.32 -29.04
N GLY A 237 0.52 10.53 -28.08
CA GLY A 237 -0.89 10.25 -27.86
C GLY A 237 -1.11 9.21 -26.79
N TYR A 238 -2.36 8.78 -26.64
CA TYR A 238 -2.82 7.89 -25.59
C TYR A 238 -3.75 6.81 -26.12
N GLN A 239 -3.89 5.72 -25.39
CA GLN A 239 -4.85 4.65 -25.68
C GLN A 239 -5.37 4.07 -24.36
N LEU A 240 -6.62 3.61 -24.35
CA LEU A 240 -7.16 2.82 -23.24
C LEU A 240 -7.27 1.36 -23.68
N ILE A 241 -6.77 0.43 -22.87
CA ILE A 241 -6.82 -1.01 -23.12
C ILE A 241 -7.41 -1.73 -21.91
N TYR A 242 -8.00 -2.91 -22.10
CA TYR A 242 -8.44 -3.76 -20.99
C TYR A 242 -7.48 -4.95 -20.88
N LEU A 243 -6.45 -4.81 -20.06
CA LEU A 243 -5.37 -5.78 -19.96
C LEU A 243 -5.78 -6.95 -19.06
N ASN A 244 -6.33 -6.69 -17.88
CA ASN A 244 -6.83 -7.69 -16.94
C ASN A 244 -8.37 -7.82 -17.01
N ASP A 245 -8.94 -8.76 -16.25
CA ASP A 245 -10.39 -9.03 -16.25
C ASP A 245 -11.16 -8.19 -15.21
N ASP A 246 -10.83 -6.91 -15.11
CA ASP A 246 -11.64 -5.95 -14.38
C ASP A 246 -12.33 -4.96 -15.34
N GLU A 247 -12.98 -3.94 -14.79
CA GLU A 247 -13.70 -2.93 -15.58
C GLU A 247 -12.93 -1.60 -15.69
N ILE A 248 -11.72 -1.54 -15.14
CA ILE A 248 -10.84 -0.38 -15.16
C ILE A 248 -9.84 -0.57 -16.31
N PRO A 249 -9.87 0.23 -17.37
CA PRO A 249 -8.87 0.12 -18.41
C PRO A 249 -7.50 0.58 -17.91
N GLU A 250 -6.43 0.03 -18.47
CA GLU A 250 -5.09 0.60 -18.38
C GLU A 250 -4.92 1.73 -19.40
N LEU A 251 -4.30 2.82 -18.95
CA LEU A 251 -3.93 3.95 -19.79
C LEU A 251 -2.55 3.70 -20.39
N VAL A 252 -2.47 3.78 -21.71
CA VAL A 252 -1.21 3.69 -22.46
C VAL A 252 -0.80 5.10 -22.87
N GLU A 253 0.40 5.50 -22.48
CA GLU A 253 1.05 6.73 -22.94
C GLU A 253 2.02 6.36 -24.06
N ILE A 254 1.83 6.93 -25.24
CA ILE A 254 2.58 6.57 -26.45
C ILE A 254 3.64 7.63 -26.70
N GLY A 255 4.91 7.27 -26.58
CA GLY A 255 6.01 8.22 -26.74
C GLY A 255 6.17 8.75 -28.16
N THR A 256 6.78 9.93 -28.29
CA THR A 256 7.11 10.56 -29.59
C THR A 256 8.24 9.85 -30.36
N SER A 257 8.92 8.89 -29.73
CA SER A 257 10.00 8.15 -30.37
C SER A 257 10.15 6.75 -29.80
N GLU A 258 10.80 5.88 -30.58
CA GLU A 258 11.22 4.55 -30.16
C GLU A 258 12.07 4.53 -28.88
N ALA A 259 12.83 5.59 -28.60
CA ALA A 259 13.64 5.69 -27.39
C ALA A 259 12.80 6.10 -26.17
N THR A 260 11.71 6.83 -26.40
CA THR A 260 10.73 7.17 -25.35
C THR A 260 9.92 5.93 -24.97
N GLY A 261 9.55 5.13 -25.97
CA GLY A 261 8.73 3.92 -25.79
C GLY A 261 7.31 4.25 -25.36
N CYS A 262 6.61 3.24 -24.83
CA CYS A 262 5.31 3.43 -24.21
C CYS A 262 5.40 3.31 -22.69
N VAL A 263 4.46 3.93 -21.97
CA VAL A 263 4.21 3.67 -20.55
C VAL A 263 2.82 3.09 -20.39
N ILE A 264 2.70 2.02 -19.62
CA ILE A 264 1.43 1.44 -19.21
C ILE A 264 1.15 1.92 -17.80
N VAL A 265 0.09 2.70 -17.64
CA VAL A 265 -0.39 3.22 -16.37
C VAL A 265 -1.56 2.35 -15.92
N THR A 266 -1.41 1.71 -14.78
CA THR A 266 -2.44 0.89 -14.13
C THR A 266 -2.99 1.61 -12.92
N TYR A 267 -4.22 1.25 -12.53
CA TYR A 267 -4.81 1.71 -11.28
C TYR A 267 -5.23 0.51 -10.44
N ALA A 268 -4.68 0.41 -9.24
CA ALA A 268 -5.09 -0.59 -8.26
C ALA A 268 -4.86 -0.07 -6.84
N ASP A 269 -5.70 -0.53 -5.90
CA ASP A 269 -5.56 -0.21 -4.47
C ASP A 269 -5.45 1.30 -4.17
N GLY A 270 -6.13 2.14 -4.96
CA GLY A 270 -6.11 3.60 -4.79
C GLY A 270 -4.99 4.32 -5.52
N MET A 271 -4.02 3.59 -6.09
CA MET A 271 -2.76 4.15 -6.57
C MET A 271 -2.57 3.91 -8.07
N LEU A 272 -1.85 4.85 -8.70
CA LEU A 272 -1.34 4.68 -10.06
C LEU A 272 0.04 4.02 -10.02
N GLU A 273 0.25 3.07 -10.91
CA GLU A 273 1.54 2.42 -11.13
C GLU A 273 1.93 2.56 -12.60
N GLU A 274 3.21 2.86 -12.86
CA GLU A 274 3.74 3.05 -14.21
C GLU A 274 4.72 1.94 -14.59
N THR A 275 4.48 1.31 -15.74
CA THR A 275 5.43 0.37 -16.34
C THR A 275 5.90 0.89 -17.69
N ARG A 276 7.15 1.33 -17.75
CA ARG A 276 7.79 1.80 -18.99
C ARG A 276 8.27 0.61 -19.82
N LEU A 277 7.79 0.54 -21.06
CA LEU A 277 8.21 -0.43 -22.07
C LEU A 277 9.50 0.05 -22.75
N GLY A 278 10.24 -0.88 -23.36
CA GLY A 278 11.54 -0.56 -23.95
C GLY A 278 11.45 0.29 -25.23
N ARG A 279 10.36 0.12 -26.00
CA ARG A 279 10.09 0.74 -27.31
C ARG A 279 8.58 0.78 -27.58
N LEU A 280 8.17 1.28 -28.74
CA LEU A 280 6.78 1.61 -29.05
C LEU A 280 5.90 0.38 -29.33
N ASN A 281 6.43 -0.67 -29.96
CA ASN A 281 5.60 -1.80 -30.38
C ASN A 281 5.31 -2.77 -29.24
N PHE A 282 4.03 -2.98 -28.95
CA PHE A 282 3.60 -4.03 -28.03
C PHE A 282 2.25 -4.59 -28.44
N THR A 283 1.99 -5.81 -27.98
CA THR A 283 0.69 -6.45 -28.07
C THR A 283 0.22 -6.88 -26.68
N TYR A 284 -1.06 -7.15 -26.52
CA TYR A 284 -1.61 -7.67 -25.27
C TYR A 284 -2.72 -8.69 -25.51
N ILE A 285 -2.99 -9.53 -24.52
CA ILE A 285 -4.18 -10.38 -24.50
C ILE A 285 -5.24 -9.64 -23.70
N GLU A 286 -6.26 -9.13 -24.40
CA GLU A 286 -7.37 -8.41 -23.76
C GLU A 286 -8.04 -9.29 -22.70
N ARG A 287 -8.21 -8.74 -21.50
CA ARG A 287 -8.73 -9.42 -20.30
C ARG A 287 -7.96 -10.70 -19.92
N GLY A 288 -6.74 -10.84 -20.42
CA GLY A 288 -5.88 -12.01 -20.20
C GLY A 288 -4.73 -11.77 -19.23
N GLY A 289 -4.52 -10.54 -18.78
CA GLY A 289 -3.47 -10.14 -17.84
C GLY A 289 -2.06 -10.22 -18.41
N LEU A 290 -1.88 -10.30 -19.74
CA LEU A 290 -0.59 -10.51 -20.38
C LEU A 290 -0.32 -9.45 -21.45
N LEU A 291 0.90 -8.90 -21.42
CA LEU A 291 1.41 -7.93 -22.39
C LEU A 291 2.76 -8.41 -22.92
N CYS A 292 3.02 -8.21 -24.21
CA CYS A 292 4.30 -8.52 -24.83
C CYS A 292 4.85 -7.28 -25.55
N ASN A 293 5.94 -6.70 -25.05
CA ASN A 293 6.69 -5.65 -25.75
C ASN A 293 7.67 -6.32 -26.72
N SER A 294 7.35 -6.25 -28.00
CA SER A 294 8.03 -6.97 -29.08
C SER A 294 8.60 -5.98 -30.08
N ASP A 295 9.89 -5.69 -29.99
CA ASP A 295 10.48 -4.60 -30.78
C ASP A 295 11.99 -4.82 -30.98
N GLY A 296 12.68 -3.90 -31.64
CA GLY A 296 14.12 -3.96 -31.83
C GLY A 296 14.68 -2.83 -32.68
N ASN A 297 16.00 -2.85 -32.84
CA ASN A 297 16.72 -1.92 -33.70
C ASN A 297 18.03 -2.53 -34.18
N MET A 298 18.41 -2.24 -35.43
CA MET A 298 19.66 -2.67 -36.06
C MET A 298 19.93 -4.16 -35.81
N ASP A 299 19.02 -5.01 -36.29
CA ASP A 299 19.14 -6.47 -36.23
C ASP A 299 19.29 -7.04 -34.81
N ARG A 300 18.79 -6.33 -33.80
CA ARG A 300 18.65 -6.79 -32.40
C ARG A 300 17.21 -6.57 -31.96
N TYR A 301 16.53 -7.66 -31.64
CA TYR A 301 15.12 -7.70 -31.31
C TYR A 301 14.87 -8.45 -30.01
N TYR A 302 13.70 -8.22 -29.44
CA TYR A 302 13.28 -8.85 -28.20
C TYR A 302 11.77 -9.06 -28.16
N ASP A 303 11.35 -9.98 -27.29
CA ASP A 303 9.98 -10.18 -26.86
C ASP A 303 9.97 -10.25 -25.33
N LEU A 304 9.55 -9.17 -24.68
CA LEU A 304 9.46 -9.09 -23.22
C LEU A 304 8.01 -9.30 -22.79
N VAL A 305 7.76 -10.41 -22.08
CA VAL A 305 6.41 -10.79 -21.64
C VAL A 305 6.22 -10.36 -20.20
N TYR A 306 5.15 -9.60 -19.97
CA TYR A 306 4.72 -9.10 -18.68
C TYR A 306 3.40 -9.74 -18.28
N HIS A 307 3.22 -9.96 -16.99
CA HIS A 307 1.99 -10.42 -16.38
C HIS A 307 1.50 -9.41 -15.36
N MET A 308 0.19 -9.15 -15.36
CA MET A 308 -0.48 -8.31 -14.39
C MET A 308 -0.73 -9.10 -13.10
N GLU A 309 -0.14 -8.66 -11.99
CA GLU A 309 -0.39 -9.24 -10.68
C GLU A 309 -0.53 -8.11 -9.65
N ASN A 310 -1.64 -8.09 -8.91
CA ASN A 310 -1.95 -7.07 -7.90
C ASN A 310 -1.80 -5.62 -8.44
N GLY A 311 -2.33 -5.36 -9.65
CA GLY A 311 -2.28 -4.03 -10.26
C GLY A 311 -0.94 -3.62 -10.85
N ARG A 312 0.06 -4.50 -10.86
CA ARG A 312 1.40 -4.20 -11.36
C ARG A 312 1.81 -5.17 -12.46
N LEU A 313 2.40 -4.64 -13.54
CA LEU A 313 3.06 -5.45 -14.55
C LEU A 313 4.45 -5.89 -14.09
N THR A 314 4.66 -7.20 -14.06
CA THR A 314 5.96 -7.81 -13.78
C THR A 314 6.43 -8.59 -14.99
N GLN A 315 7.67 -8.38 -15.42
CA GLN A 315 8.27 -9.16 -16.49
C GLN A 315 8.46 -10.62 -16.04
N ILE A 316 7.83 -11.56 -16.74
CA ILE A 316 7.85 -12.99 -16.42
C ILE A 316 8.72 -13.82 -17.38
N ALA A 317 8.99 -13.30 -18.57
CA ALA A 317 9.88 -13.94 -19.54
C ALA A 317 10.51 -12.91 -20.47
N ALA A 318 11.68 -13.26 -21.01
CA ALA A 318 12.37 -12.46 -22.01
C ALA A 318 12.94 -13.35 -23.13
N GLY A 319 12.55 -13.04 -24.35
CA GLY A 319 13.18 -13.53 -25.56
C GLY A 319 14.04 -12.45 -26.20
N TYR A 320 15.18 -12.84 -26.75
CA TYR A 320 15.99 -11.98 -27.61
C TYR A 320 16.41 -12.72 -28.86
N TYR A 321 16.44 -12.02 -29.99
CA TYR A 321 16.94 -12.58 -31.23
C TYR A 321 17.57 -11.50 -32.11
N GLY A 322 18.47 -11.91 -33.00
CA GLY A 322 19.14 -10.97 -33.88
C GLY A 322 20.50 -11.45 -34.37
N ALA A 323 21.19 -10.58 -35.08
CA ALA A 323 22.54 -10.86 -35.56
C ALA A 323 23.53 -10.89 -34.39
N GLU A 324 24.46 -11.85 -34.40
CA GLU A 324 25.56 -11.92 -33.42
C GLU A 324 26.40 -10.63 -33.45
N ASP A 325 26.74 -10.18 -34.66
CA ASP A 325 27.39 -8.90 -34.94
C ASP A 325 26.52 -8.07 -35.90
N ASN A 326 25.73 -7.17 -35.33
CA ASN A 326 24.86 -6.28 -36.10
C ASN A 326 25.60 -5.18 -36.89
N SER A 327 26.94 -5.08 -36.79
CA SER A 327 27.74 -4.27 -37.70
C SER A 327 28.08 -5.00 -39.01
N ARG A 328 27.93 -6.33 -39.02
CA ARG A 328 28.20 -7.20 -40.16
C ARG A 328 27.25 -8.41 -40.14
N VAL A 329 26.01 -8.14 -40.49
CA VAL A 329 24.96 -9.17 -40.61
C VAL A 329 25.37 -10.24 -41.63
N GLU A 330 25.31 -11.49 -41.22
CA GLU A 330 25.51 -12.66 -42.08
C GLU A 330 24.19 -13.07 -42.72
N PHE A 331 24.24 -13.60 -43.93
CA PHE A 331 23.05 -14.01 -44.69
C PHE A 331 23.18 -15.47 -45.12
N ASP A 332 22.06 -16.19 -45.10
CA ASP A 332 21.97 -17.56 -45.60
C ASP A 332 21.96 -17.60 -47.14
N ALA A 333 21.85 -18.82 -47.70
CA ALA A 333 21.85 -19.02 -49.15
C ALA A 333 20.62 -18.42 -49.87
N ASP A 334 19.53 -18.18 -49.13
CA ASP A 334 18.28 -17.59 -49.63
C ASP A 334 18.27 -16.06 -49.45
N GLY A 335 19.29 -15.50 -48.78
CA GLY A 335 19.45 -14.07 -48.55
C GLY A 335 18.76 -13.56 -47.29
N ASN A 336 18.37 -14.44 -46.35
CA ASN A 336 17.81 -14.04 -45.07
C ASN A 336 18.93 -13.81 -44.04
N PRO A 337 18.78 -12.84 -43.12
CA PRO A 337 19.71 -12.67 -42.01
C PRO A 337 19.82 -13.94 -41.16
N VAL A 338 21.04 -14.30 -40.78
CA VAL A 338 21.30 -15.40 -39.84
C VAL A 338 21.20 -14.84 -38.42
N TYR A 339 20.12 -15.17 -37.72
CA TYR A 339 19.89 -14.74 -36.34
C TYR A 339 20.16 -15.84 -35.32
N GLN A 340 20.64 -15.41 -34.16
CA GLN A 340 20.71 -16.21 -32.94
C GLN A 340 19.47 -15.92 -32.11
N TYR A 341 18.94 -16.95 -31.44
CA TYR A 341 17.74 -16.86 -30.62
C TYR A 341 18.06 -17.31 -29.20
N GLN A 342 17.54 -16.58 -28.21
CA GLN A 342 17.66 -16.92 -26.81
C GLN A 342 16.36 -16.66 -26.06
N TRP A 343 16.04 -17.52 -25.10
CA TRP A 343 14.88 -17.35 -24.21
C TRP A 343 15.33 -17.54 -22.76
N ASN A 344 15.11 -16.52 -21.91
CA ASN A 344 15.62 -16.48 -20.53
C ASN A 344 17.11 -16.88 -20.46
N ASP A 345 17.93 -16.24 -21.30
CA ASP A 345 19.39 -16.44 -21.44
C ASP A 345 19.83 -17.83 -21.94
N VAL A 346 18.91 -18.67 -22.41
CA VAL A 346 19.24 -19.97 -23.01
C VAL A 346 19.16 -19.89 -24.53
N GLN A 347 20.28 -20.16 -25.21
CA GLN A 347 20.30 -20.26 -26.68
C GLN A 347 19.46 -21.42 -27.19
N MET A 348 18.77 -21.21 -28.31
CA MET A 348 17.92 -22.20 -28.96
C MET A 348 17.74 -21.92 -30.45
N SER A 349 17.06 -22.83 -31.14
CA SER A 349 16.61 -22.60 -32.51
C SER A 349 15.44 -21.61 -32.58
N GLN A 350 15.19 -21.05 -33.76
CA GLN A 350 14.01 -20.20 -34.00
C GLN A 350 12.69 -20.92 -33.67
N GLU A 351 12.55 -22.18 -34.09
CA GLU A 351 11.32 -22.95 -33.85
C GLU A 351 11.08 -23.16 -32.34
N GLU A 352 12.13 -23.46 -31.58
CA GLU A 352 12.04 -23.57 -30.13
C GLU A 352 11.71 -22.22 -29.47
N TYR A 353 12.29 -21.13 -29.96
CA TYR A 353 11.98 -19.78 -29.49
C TYR A 353 10.49 -19.44 -29.66
N GLU A 354 9.94 -19.65 -30.85
CA GLU A 354 8.54 -19.41 -31.17
C GLU A 354 7.60 -20.26 -30.30
N GLN A 355 7.98 -21.51 -30.02
CA GLN A 355 7.25 -22.39 -29.10
C GLN A 355 7.31 -21.89 -27.65
N LYS A 356 8.46 -21.38 -27.19
CA LYS A 356 8.63 -20.83 -25.83
C LYS A 356 7.83 -19.55 -25.63
N LEU A 357 7.83 -18.66 -26.63
CA LEU A 357 7.00 -17.47 -26.62
C LEU A 357 5.52 -17.84 -26.55
N ASN A 358 5.04 -18.68 -27.46
CA ASN A 358 3.62 -19.08 -27.50
C ASN A 358 3.16 -19.86 -26.26
N ALA A 359 4.08 -20.53 -25.55
CA ALA A 359 3.75 -21.24 -24.32
C ALA A 359 3.42 -20.30 -23.15
N VAL A 360 3.97 -19.08 -23.14
CA VAL A 360 3.69 -18.07 -22.09
C VAL A 360 2.78 -16.95 -22.56
N TYR A 361 2.72 -16.71 -23.87
CA TYR A 361 1.96 -15.63 -24.50
C TYR A 361 1.38 -16.14 -25.81
N ASP A 362 0.10 -16.52 -25.80
CA ASP A 362 -0.61 -17.05 -26.97
C ASP A 362 -0.79 -15.95 -28.03
N THR A 363 0.15 -15.87 -28.98
CA THR A 363 0.19 -14.78 -29.97
C THR A 363 -1.02 -14.79 -30.89
N SER A 364 -1.78 -15.91 -30.95
CA SER A 364 -3.02 -15.99 -31.72
C SER A 364 -4.18 -15.20 -31.12
N LYS A 365 -4.10 -14.85 -29.82
CA LYS A 365 -5.09 -14.04 -29.10
C LYS A 365 -4.66 -12.58 -28.93
N ALA A 366 -3.45 -12.26 -29.35
CA ALA A 366 -2.86 -10.95 -29.17
C ALA A 366 -3.62 -9.87 -29.96
N ARG A 367 -3.86 -8.73 -29.30
CA ARG A 367 -4.31 -7.48 -29.90
C ARG A 367 -3.15 -6.50 -29.96
N GLN A 368 -3.16 -5.65 -30.98
CA GLN A 368 -2.21 -4.54 -31.04
C GLN A 368 -2.48 -3.56 -29.91
N GLY A 369 -1.41 -3.05 -29.29
CA GLY A 369 -1.50 -2.09 -28.20
C GLY A 369 -2.26 -0.82 -28.58
N TYR A 370 -2.05 -0.35 -29.81
CA TYR A 370 -2.75 0.78 -30.42
C TYR A 370 -2.60 0.73 -31.95
N GLU A 371 -3.39 1.54 -32.66
CA GLU A 371 -3.25 1.72 -34.12
C GLU A 371 -2.41 2.96 -34.43
N TRP A 372 -1.52 2.86 -35.43
CA TRP A 372 -0.69 3.99 -35.85
C TRP A 372 -1.55 5.12 -36.40
N ASP A 373 -1.30 6.36 -35.92
CA ASP A 373 -2.12 7.55 -36.14
C ASP A 373 -3.59 7.44 -35.63
N GLY A 374 -3.92 6.38 -34.89
CA GLY A 374 -5.25 6.10 -34.33
C GLY A 374 -5.34 6.32 -32.82
N TRP A 375 -4.31 6.88 -32.20
CA TRP A 375 -4.28 7.21 -30.78
C TRP A 375 -5.13 8.43 -30.44
N LEU A 376 -5.57 8.51 -29.19
CA LEU A 376 -6.27 9.65 -28.64
C LEU A 376 -5.29 10.79 -28.37
N SER A 377 -5.72 12.03 -28.59
CA SER A 377 -5.09 13.18 -27.93
C SER A 377 -5.30 13.10 -26.42
N ARG A 378 -4.55 13.91 -25.66
CA ARG A 378 -4.72 13.99 -24.21
C ARG A 378 -6.15 14.36 -23.82
N GLU A 379 -6.72 15.34 -24.52
CA GLU A 379 -8.09 15.82 -24.27
C GLU A 379 -9.13 14.74 -24.61
N GLU A 380 -8.93 13.98 -25.70
CA GLU A 380 -9.82 12.87 -26.05
C GLU A 380 -9.69 11.69 -25.07
N ALA A 381 -8.49 11.40 -24.57
CA ALA A 381 -8.27 10.39 -23.55
C ALA A 381 -8.96 10.78 -22.23
N ALA A 382 -8.85 12.05 -21.84
CA ALA A 382 -9.54 12.59 -20.68
C ALA A 382 -11.08 12.48 -20.82
N GLU A 383 -11.64 12.87 -21.98
CA GLU A 383 -13.07 12.72 -22.26
C GLU A 383 -13.51 11.25 -22.28
N ALA A 384 -12.68 10.35 -22.82
CA ALA A 384 -12.94 8.91 -22.82
C ALA A 384 -13.00 8.35 -21.38
N VAL A 385 -12.05 8.72 -20.51
CA VAL A 385 -12.03 8.32 -19.09
C VAL A 385 -13.26 8.87 -18.35
N GLU A 386 -13.59 10.14 -18.55
CA GLU A 386 -14.72 10.80 -17.87
C GLU A 386 -16.08 10.17 -18.27
N SER A 387 -16.21 9.73 -19.53
CA SER A 387 -17.46 9.19 -20.08
C SER A 387 -17.71 7.70 -19.83
N MET A 388 -16.73 6.97 -19.28
CA MET A 388 -16.91 5.56 -18.91
C MET A 388 -17.90 5.42 -17.76
N GLU A 389 -18.68 4.34 -17.74
CA GLU A 389 -19.68 4.06 -16.69
C GLU A 389 -19.04 3.31 -15.52
#